data_AF-A0A1R2CW52-F1
#
_entry.id   AF-A0A1R2CW52-F1
#
_cell.length_a   1.000
_cell.length_b   1.000
_cell.length_c   1.000
_cell.angle_alpha   90.00
_cell.angle_beta   90.00
_cell.angle_gamma   90.00
#
_symmetry.space_group_name_H-M   'P 1'
#
loop_
_entity.id
_entity.type
_entity.pdbx_description
1 polymer ?
#
loop_
_entity_poly.entity_id
_entity_poly.type
_entity_poly.pdbx_seq_one_letter_code
_entity_poly.pdbx_strand_id
1 'polypeptide(L)'
;MDNQVLCRHKGNCLQNALKGFVRGTIIGLGIRAAITLVLGLLKRTIIKNPLSFLKMFSKDNLRIVWFLSVMVGVYRSVLCYMRRKTKDEKLSSFVAGFASSIGLIFEESESRTLYALYLLVRSLDALCKYLVANKKISSIPNAIEGLYTLSMLILVHSRVFDPDALNHGFYNVINRFMKEPNDVVFLDMIGHSDHIFIKKK
;
A
#
# COMPACT_ATOMS: atom_id res chain seq x y z
N MET A 1 -35.71 16.88 7.63
CA MET A 1 -35.35 16.16 6.39
C MET A 1 -34.19 16.88 5.68
N ASP A 2 -33.21 17.44 6.40
CA ASP A 2 -32.23 18.38 5.83
C ASP A 2 -30.77 17.91 5.94
N ASN A 3 -30.47 16.70 5.47
CA ASN A 3 -29.08 16.22 5.40
C ASN A 3 -28.28 16.84 4.24
N GLN A 4 -28.94 17.52 3.28
CA GLN A 4 -28.26 18.07 2.09
C GLN A 4 -27.41 19.30 2.39
N VAL A 5 -27.73 20.09 3.41
CA VAL A 5 -26.96 21.31 3.76
C VAL A 5 -25.62 20.95 4.40
N LEU A 6 -25.54 19.80 5.08
CA LEU A 6 -24.38 19.41 5.88
C LEU A 6 -23.50 18.35 5.21
N CYS A 7 -24.08 17.48 4.38
CA CYS A 7 -23.35 16.42 3.68
C CYS A 7 -23.52 16.55 2.16
N ARG A 8 -22.41 16.70 1.45
CA ARG A 8 -22.34 16.80 -0.03
C ARG A 8 -22.55 15.44 -0.73
N HIS A 9 -23.69 14.78 -0.51
CA HIS A 9 -24.07 13.56 -1.23
C HIS A 9 -25.57 13.47 -1.49
N LYS A 10 -25.95 12.87 -2.62
CA LYS A 10 -27.35 12.58 -2.94
C LYS A 10 -27.81 11.35 -2.15
N GLY A 11 -28.90 11.48 -1.39
CA GLY A 11 -29.49 10.38 -0.60
C GLY A 11 -28.94 10.27 0.83
N ASN A 12 -29.20 9.13 1.47
CA ASN A 12 -28.85 8.86 2.87
C ASN A 12 -27.33 8.64 3.06
N CYS A 13 -26.79 9.04 4.22
CA CYS A 13 -25.35 8.89 4.52
C CYS A 13 -24.91 7.42 4.46
N LEU A 14 -25.75 6.52 4.98
CA LEU A 14 -25.52 5.07 4.92
C LEU A 14 -25.48 4.56 3.47
N GLN A 15 -26.39 5.03 2.62
CA GLN A 15 -26.43 4.66 1.21
C GLN A 15 -25.17 5.14 0.47
N ASN A 16 -24.66 6.34 0.79
CA ASN A 16 -23.42 6.84 0.20
C ASN A 16 -22.17 6.05 0.65
N ALA A 17 -22.13 5.64 1.92
CA ALA A 17 -21.08 4.77 2.45
C ALA A 17 -21.12 3.39 1.80
N LEU A 18 -22.30 2.76 1.76
CA LEU A 18 -22.51 1.46 1.13
C LEU A 18 -22.21 1.48 -0.37
N LYS A 19 -22.65 2.52 -1.09
CA LYS A 19 -22.33 2.71 -2.51
C LYS A 19 -20.81 2.84 -2.73
N GLY A 20 -20.11 3.51 -1.81
CA GLY A 20 -18.65 3.62 -1.85
C GLY A 20 -17.97 2.27 -1.63
N PHE A 21 -18.42 1.53 -0.62
CA PHE A 21 -17.95 0.19 -0.31
C PHE A 21 -18.14 -0.76 -1.49
N VAL A 22 -19.38 -0.92 -1.98
CA VAL A 22 -19.71 -1.85 -3.07
C VAL A 22 -18.96 -1.48 -4.36
N ARG A 23 -18.88 -0.20 -4.70
CA ARG A 23 -18.13 0.24 -5.88
C ARG A 23 -16.63 -0.03 -5.72
N GLY A 24 -16.08 0.19 -4.53
CA GLY A 24 -14.69 -0.14 -4.19
C GLY A 24 -14.42 -1.63 -4.35
N THR A 25 -15.29 -2.48 -3.82
CA THR A 25 -15.19 -3.94 -3.93
C THR A 25 -15.23 -4.39 -5.38
N ILE A 26 -16.18 -3.91 -6.19
CA ILE A 26 -16.31 -4.29 -7.60
C ILE A 26 -15.04 -3.91 -8.38
N ILE A 27 -14.54 -2.67 -8.21
CA ILE A 27 -13.33 -2.21 -8.89
C ILE A 27 -12.11 -3.00 -8.42
N GLY A 28 -11.98 -3.23 -7.10
CA GLY A 28 -10.86 -3.97 -6.53
C GLY A 28 -10.81 -5.42 -7.01
N LEU A 29 -11.97 -6.10 -7.03
CA LEU A 29 -12.09 -7.45 -7.59
C LEU A 29 -11.77 -7.46 -9.09
N GLY A 30 -12.28 -6.47 -9.84
CA GLY A 30 -12.00 -6.34 -11.27
C GLY A 30 -10.50 -6.19 -11.58
N ILE A 31 -9.79 -5.35 -10.81
CA ILE A 31 -8.33 -5.15 -10.96
C ILE A 31 -7.58 -6.44 -10.61
N ARG A 32 -7.91 -7.07 -9.47
CA ARG A 32 -7.27 -8.33 -9.04
C ARG A 32 -7.51 -9.46 -10.03
N ALA A 33 -8.72 -9.52 -10.57
CA ALA A 33 -9.08 -10.46 -11.62
C ALA A 33 -8.25 -10.20 -12.88
N ALA A 34 -8.17 -8.95 -13.35
CA ALA A 34 -7.39 -8.60 -14.53
C ALA A 34 -5.90 -8.96 -14.36
N ILE A 35 -5.29 -8.65 -13.21
CA ILE A 35 -3.88 -8.98 -12.94
C ILE A 35 -3.66 -10.50 -12.96
N THR A 36 -4.52 -11.26 -12.29
CA THR A 36 -4.38 -12.72 -12.22
C THR A 36 -4.58 -13.36 -13.59
N LEU A 37 -5.52 -12.83 -14.37
CA LEU A 37 -5.78 -13.27 -15.74
C LEU A 37 -4.57 -13.00 -16.64
N VAL A 38 -4.05 -11.78 -16.65
CA VAL A 38 -2.89 -11.40 -17.46
C VAL A 38 -1.65 -12.24 -17.09
N LEU A 39 -1.34 -12.38 -15.80
CA LEU A 39 -0.20 -13.18 -15.34
C LEU A 39 -0.39 -14.68 -15.62
N GLY A 40 -1.62 -15.18 -15.49
CA GLY A 40 -1.94 -16.58 -15.76
C GLY A 40 -1.93 -16.92 -17.25
N LEU A 41 -2.28 -15.97 -18.12
CA LEU A 41 -2.11 -16.08 -19.57
C LEU A 41 -0.63 -16.05 -19.95
N LEU A 42 0.15 -15.12 -19.40
CA LEU A 42 1.58 -15.00 -19.67
C LEU A 42 2.34 -16.29 -19.29
N LYS A 43 1.98 -16.89 -18.15
CA LYS A 43 2.54 -18.18 -17.70
C LYS A 43 1.88 -19.42 -18.33
N ARG A 44 0.93 -19.23 -19.27
CA ARG A 44 0.07 -20.27 -19.89
C ARG A 44 -0.59 -21.23 -18.89
N THR A 45 -0.69 -20.85 -17.62
CA THR A 45 -1.22 -21.71 -16.55
C THR A 45 -2.73 -21.86 -16.67
N ILE A 46 -3.42 -20.79 -17.08
CA ILE A 46 -4.89 -20.80 -17.26
C ILE A 46 -5.31 -21.69 -18.44
N ILE A 47 -4.50 -21.71 -19.51
CA ILE A 47 -4.77 -22.53 -20.70
C ILE A 47 -4.63 -24.02 -20.37
N LYS A 48 -3.66 -24.38 -19.52
CA LYS A 48 -3.44 -25.77 -19.10
C LYS A 48 -4.44 -26.24 -18.04
N ASN A 49 -4.87 -25.35 -17.15
CA ASN A 49 -5.76 -25.68 -16.03
C ASN A 49 -6.78 -24.55 -15.82
N PRO A 50 -7.98 -24.64 -16.41
CA PRO A 50 -9.02 -23.61 -16.28
C PRO A 50 -9.50 -23.42 -14.83
N LEU A 51 -9.39 -24.47 -14.00
CA LEU A 51 -9.65 -24.42 -12.55
C LEU A 51 -8.74 -23.44 -11.80
N SER A 52 -7.59 -23.06 -12.37
CA SER A 52 -6.73 -22.04 -11.76
C SER A 52 -7.39 -20.66 -11.70
N PHE A 53 -8.42 -20.41 -12.51
CA PHE A 53 -9.23 -19.19 -12.47
C PHE A 53 -9.96 -19.03 -11.12
N LEU A 54 -10.37 -20.12 -10.47
CA LEU A 54 -11.01 -20.06 -9.14
C LEU A 54 -10.08 -19.50 -8.06
N LYS A 55 -8.75 -19.55 -8.24
CA LYS A 55 -7.79 -18.92 -7.32
C LYS A 55 -7.91 -17.39 -7.29
N MET A 56 -8.61 -16.78 -8.24
CA MET A 56 -8.93 -15.35 -8.22
C MET A 56 -9.84 -14.99 -7.04
N PHE A 57 -10.68 -15.94 -6.60
CA PHE A 57 -11.52 -15.83 -5.40
C PHE A 57 -10.84 -16.45 -4.16
N SER A 58 -9.51 -16.65 -4.19
CA SER A 58 -8.77 -17.07 -3.01
C SER A 58 -8.97 -16.07 -1.88
N LYS A 59 -8.97 -16.56 -0.64
CA LYS A 59 -9.13 -15.75 0.57
C LYS A 59 -8.16 -14.58 0.61
N ASP A 60 -6.92 -14.78 0.17
CA ASP A 60 -5.88 -13.73 0.21
C ASP A 60 -6.16 -12.60 -0.79
N ASN A 61 -6.65 -12.95 -1.98
CA ASN A 61 -7.05 -11.96 -3.00
C ASN A 61 -8.29 -11.18 -2.57
N LEU A 62 -9.21 -11.84 -1.88
CA LEU A 62 -10.40 -11.20 -1.31
C LEU A 62 -10.06 -10.33 -0.11
N ARG A 63 -9.09 -10.72 0.72
CA ARG A 63 -8.69 -10.01 1.95
C ARG A 63 -8.25 -8.58 1.64
N ILE A 64 -7.35 -8.38 0.67
CA ILE A 64 -6.89 -7.04 0.32
C ILE A 64 -7.99 -6.15 -0.28
N VAL A 65 -8.87 -6.73 -1.10
CA VAL A 65 -10.01 -5.99 -1.67
C VAL A 65 -11.00 -5.61 -0.57
N TRP A 66 -11.25 -6.53 0.35
CA TRP A 66 -12.10 -6.31 1.50
C TRP A 66 -11.53 -5.19 2.39
N PHE A 67 -10.25 -5.27 2.74
CA PHE A 67 -9.53 -4.27 3.49
C PHE A 67 -9.70 -2.86 2.88
N LEU A 68 -9.36 -2.69 1.60
CA LEU A 68 -9.48 -1.39 0.90
C LEU A 68 -10.93 -0.89 0.88
N SER A 69 -11.88 -1.79 0.69
CA SER A 69 -13.31 -1.43 0.64
C SER A 69 -13.83 -1.00 2.01
N VAL A 70 -13.44 -1.72 3.08
CA VAL A 70 -13.75 -1.35 4.48
C VAL A 70 -13.17 0.02 4.80
N MET A 71 -11.93 0.32 4.42
CA MET A 71 -11.36 1.66 4.62
C MET A 71 -12.23 2.75 3.99
N VAL A 72 -12.68 2.57 2.73
CA VAL A 72 -13.55 3.54 2.03
C VAL A 72 -14.90 3.68 2.71
N GLY A 73 -15.51 2.56 3.15
CA GLY A 73 -16.80 2.55 3.84
C GLY A 73 -16.74 3.26 5.20
N VAL A 74 -15.71 2.97 6.00
CA VAL A 74 -15.48 3.60 7.31
C VAL A 74 -15.18 5.08 7.13
N TYR A 75 -14.30 5.45 6.20
CA TYR A 75 -13.99 6.85 5.91
C TYR A 75 -15.26 7.67 5.62
N ARG A 76 -16.12 7.18 4.71
CA ARG A 76 -17.36 7.87 4.36
C ARG A 76 -18.34 7.96 5.53
N SER A 77 -18.46 6.88 6.29
CA SER A 77 -19.35 6.81 7.46
C SER A 77 -18.93 7.80 8.55
N VAL A 78 -17.64 7.78 8.91
CA VAL A 78 -17.06 8.67 9.93
C VAL A 78 -17.08 10.12 9.46
N LEU A 79 -16.81 10.39 8.18
CA LEU A 79 -16.87 11.74 7.62
C LEU A 79 -18.30 12.33 7.73
N CYS A 80 -19.33 11.55 7.41
CA CYS A 80 -20.72 12.00 7.55
C CYS A 80 -21.16 12.14 9.02
N TYR A 81 -20.60 11.34 9.91
CA TYR A 81 -20.82 11.47 11.34
C TYR A 81 -20.14 12.72 11.92
N MET A 82 -18.87 12.96 11.57
CA MET A 82 -18.11 14.13 12.01
C MET A 82 -18.68 15.43 11.46
N ARG A 83 -19.08 15.48 10.18
CA ARG A 83 -19.77 16.65 9.61
C ARG A 83 -21.07 17.01 10.34
N ARG A 84 -21.74 16.02 10.95
CA ARG A 84 -22.94 16.25 11.79
C ARG A 84 -22.62 16.85 13.15
N LYS A 85 -21.45 16.58 13.71
CA LYS A 85 -21.03 17.14 14.99
C LYS A 85 -20.22 18.44 14.86
N THR A 86 -19.44 18.57 13.80
CA THR A 86 -18.43 19.62 13.66
C THR A 86 -18.57 20.26 12.27
N LYS A 87 -18.69 21.59 12.22
CA LYS A 87 -18.77 22.34 10.95
C LYS A 87 -17.40 22.49 10.26
N ASP A 88 -16.30 22.13 10.93
CA ASP A 88 -14.96 22.16 10.37
C ASP A 88 -14.68 20.99 9.42
N GLU A 89 -14.65 21.26 8.12
CA GLU A 89 -14.40 20.25 7.09
C GLU A 89 -12.98 19.65 7.17
N LYS A 90 -11.99 20.45 7.60
CA LYS A 90 -10.57 20.04 7.66
C LYS A 90 -10.34 18.99 8.74
N LEU A 91 -10.78 19.28 9.98
CA LEU A 91 -10.66 18.35 11.11
C LEU A 91 -11.49 17.09 10.88
N SER A 92 -12.70 17.23 10.35
CA SER A 92 -13.57 16.09 10.03
C SER A 92 -12.92 15.12 9.04
N SER A 93 -12.25 15.64 8.00
CA SER A 93 -11.58 14.82 7.00
C SER A 93 -10.33 14.14 7.55
N PHE A 94 -9.60 14.83 8.43
CA PHE A 94 -8.43 14.29 9.12
C PHE A 94 -8.82 13.12 10.04
N VAL A 95 -9.78 13.33 10.94
CA VAL A 95 -10.26 12.29 11.87
C VAL A 95 -10.87 11.11 11.13
N ALA A 96 -11.64 11.35 10.05
CA ALA A 96 -12.17 10.28 9.21
C ALA A 96 -11.06 9.45 8.55
N GLY A 97 -9.96 10.09 8.14
CA GLY A 97 -8.77 9.43 7.64
C GLY A 97 -8.15 8.49 8.67
N PHE A 98 -7.89 8.99 9.89
CA PHE A 98 -7.35 8.17 10.99
C PHE A 98 -8.27 7.00 11.35
N ALA A 99 -9.58 7.25 11.48
CA ALA A 99 -10.54 6.20 11.80
C ALA A 99 -10.63 5.13 10.70
N SER A 100 -10.44 5.50 9.43
CA SER A 100 -10.47 4.53 8.33
C SER A 100 -9.35 3.48 8.40
N SER A 101 -8.25 3.77 9.09
CA SER A 101 -7.13 2.83 9.29
C SER A 101 -7.52 1.57 10.06
N ILE A 102 -8.67 1.55 10.75
CA ILE A 102 -9.22 0.34 11.40
C ILE A 102 -9.38 -0.82 10.42
N GLY A 103 -9.61 -0.53 9.13
CA GLY A 103 -9.68 -1.56 8.10
C GLY A 103 -8.44 -2.46 8.08
N LEU A 104 -7.27 -1.93 8.44
CA LEU A 104 -5.99 -2.63 8.35
C LEU A 104 -5.89 -3.84 9.30
N ILE A 105 -6.75 -3.91 10.31
CA ILE A 105 -6.83 -5.04 11.25
C ILE A 105 -7.32 -6.32 10.55
N PHE A 106 -8.09 -6.19 9.45
CA PHE A 106 -8.59 -7.34 8.69
C PHE A 106 -7.55 -7.97 7.77
N GLU A 107 -6.37 -7.36 7.65
CA GLU A 107 -5.29 -7.82 6.78
C GLU A 107 -4.31 -8.75 7.51
N GLU A 108 -3.58 -9.56 6.75
CA GLU A 108 -2.60 -10.50 7.31
C GLU A 108 -1.43 -9.80 8.00
N SER A 109 -0.94 -10.35 9.12
CA SER A 109 0.11 -9.74 9.95
C SER A 109 1.39 -9.43 9.17
N GLU A 110 1.82 -10.29 8.25
CA GLU A 110 3.04 -10.08 7.46
C GLU A 110 2.92 -8.90 6.49
N SER A 111 1.79 -8.79 5.79
CA SER A 111 1.56 -7.72 4.81
C SER A 111 1.05 -6.43 5.45
N ARG A 112 0.51 -6.51 6.68
CA ARG A 112 -0.06 -5.39 7.43
C ARG A 112 0.93 -4.23 7.58
N THR A 113 2.17 -4.53 7.98
CA THR A 113 3.21 -3.51 8.19
C THR A 113 3.60 -2.82 6.89
N LEU A 114 3.72 -3.58 5.80
CA LEU A 114 4.02 -3.04 4.47
C LEU A 114 2.91 -2.11 3.98
N TYR A 115 1.65 -2.52 4.08
CA TYR A 115 0.52 -1.69 3.68
C TYR A 115 0.34 -0.47 4.58
N ALA A 116 0.58 -0.60 5.89
CA ALA A 116 0.58 0.53 6.83
C ALA A 116 1.58 1.60 6.41
N LEU A 117 2.83 1.18 6.19
CA LEU A 117 3.91 2.08 5.79
C LEU A 117 3.62 2.71 4.42
N TYR A 118 3.13 1.92 3.46
CA TYR A 118 2.76 2.42 2.14
C TYR A 118 1.67 3.51 2.22
N LEU A 119 0.60 3.26 2.98
CA LEU A 119 -0.48 4.22 3.16
C LEU A 119 -0.02 5.47 3.91
N LEU A 120 0.85 5.32 4.91
CA LEU A 120 1.47 6.43 5.63
C LEU A 120 2.28 7.31 4.69
N VAL A 121 3.21 6.74 3.91
CA VAL A 121 4.02 7.49 2.94
C VAL A 121 3.13 8.15 1.90
N ARG A 122 2.09 7.46 1.41
CA ARG A 122 1.15 8.03 0.43
C ARG A 122 0.33 9.19 1.01
N SER A 123 -0.06 9.10 2.28
CA SER A 123 -0.74 10.19 2.98
C SER A 123 0.17 11.40 3.21
N LEU A 124 1.46 11.17 3.51
CA LEU A 124 2.45 12.22 3.66
C LEU A 124 2.71 12.93 2.32
N ASP A 125 2.82 12.17 1.23
CA ASP A 125 2.92 12.72 -0.13
C ASP A 125 1.70 13.62 -0.47
N ALA A 126 0.49 13.16 -0.15
CA ALA A 126 -0.73 13.96 -0.32
C ALA A 126 -0.72 15.22 0.56
N LEU A 127 -0.23 15.12 1.80
CA LEU A 127 -0.11 16.26 2.71
C LEU A 127 0.92 17.28 2.22
N CYS A 128 2.08 16.85 1.74
CA CYS A 128 3.10 17.71 1.15
C CYS A 128 2.52 18.47 -0.05
N LYS A 129 1.82 17.77 -0.96
CA LYS A 129 1.13 18.40 -2.10
C LYS A 129 0.09 19.43 -1.66
N TYR A 130 -0.68 19.12 -0.61
CA TYR A 130 -1.64 20.06 -0.04
C TYR A 130 -0.95 21.30 0.56
N LEU A 131 0.18 21.14 1.23
CA LEU A 131 0.93 22.27 1.83
C LEU A 131 1.58 23.16 0.78
N VAL A 132 2.10 22.57 -0.30
CA VAL A 132 2.63 23.30 -1.46
C VAL A 132 1.51 24.08 -2.16
N ALA A 133 0.34 23.46 -2.37
CA ALA A 133 -0.82 24.15 -2.96
C ALA A 133 -1.29 25.35 -2.13
N ASN A 134 -1.14 25.31 -0.80
CA ASN A 134 -1.46 26.42 0.10
C ASN A 134 -0.29 27.40 0.31
N LYS A 135 0.77 27.33 -0.51
CA LYS A 135 1.97 28.19 -0.42
C LYS A 135 2.66 28.20 0.95
N LYS A 136 2.49 27.14 1.76
CA LYS A 136 3.19 27.01 3.06
C LYS A 136 4.59 26.46 2.92
N ILE A 137 4.85 25.69 1.86
CA ILE A 137 6.13 25.07 1.56
C ILE A 137 6.50 25.41 0.11
N SER A 138 7.75 25.79 -0.13
CA SER A 138 8.26 26.05 -1.48
C SER A 138 8.41 24.75 -2.26
N SER A 139 8.04 24.76 -3.54
CA SER A 139 8.19 23.59 -4.41
C SER A 139 9.67 23.39 -4.76
N ILE A 140 10.32 22.42 -4.12
CA ILE A 140 11.70 22.06 -4.43
C ILE A 140 11.70 21.20 -5.69
N PRO A 141 12.41 21.59 -6.76
CA PRO A 141 12.54 20.77 -7.96
C PRO A 141 13.26 19.46 -7.62
N ASN A 142 12.79 18.34 -8.19
CA ASN A 142 13.39 16.99 -8.06
C ASN A 142 13.50 16.42 -6.63
N ALA A 143 12.72 16.91 -5.67
CA ALA A 143 12.75 16.41 -4.29
C ALA A 143 12.43 14.90 -4.17
N ILE A 144 11.55 14.38 -5.03
CA ILE A 144 11.18 12.96 -5.05
C ILE A 144 12.36 12.09 -5.50
N GLU A 145 13.10 12.54 -6.52
CA GLU A 145 14.29 11.83 -7.03
C GLU A 145 15.40 11.77 -5.99
N GLY A 146 15.63 12.88 -5.27
CA GLY A 146 16.56 12.93 -4.16
C GLY A 146 16.19 11.96 -3.03
N LEU A 147 14.91 11.94 -2.63
CA LEU A 147 14.43 11.02 -1.60
C LEU A 147 14.53 9.56 -2.04
N TYR A 148 14.23 9.27 -3.30
CA TYR A 148 14.38 7.94 -3.89
C TYR A 148 15.84 7.48 -3.87
N THR A 149 16.76 8.35 -4.30
CA THR A 149 18.20 8.09 -4.31
C THR A 149 18.73 7.80 -2.90
N LEU A 150 18.34 8.63 -1.91
CA LEU A 150 18.71 8.40 -0.51
C LEU A 150 18.14 7.08 0.04
N SER A 151 16.90 6.75 -0.31
CA SER A 151 16.26 5.50 0.12
C SER A 151 16.98 4.28 -0.45
N MET A 152 17.35 4.33 -1.75
CA MET A 152 18.10 3.26 -2.40
C MET A 152 19.53 3.14 -1.82
N LEU A 153 20.19 4.26 -1.52
CA LEU A 153 21.50 4.27 -0.88
C LEU A 153 21.46 3.56 0.48
N ILE A 154 20.46 3.86 1.31
CA ILE A 154 20.27 3.22 2.62
C ILE A 154 20.02 1.72 2.45
N LEU A 155 19.14 1.31 1.52
CA LEU A 155 18.85 -0.11 1.30
C LEU A 155 20.06 -0.92 0.84
N VAL A 156 20.87 -0.36 -0.06
CA VAL A 156 22.12 -0.98 -0.53
C VAL A 156 23.14 -1.03 0.61
N HIS A 157 23.29 0.05 1.38
CA HIS A 157 24.16 0.09 2.55
C HIS A 157 23.78 -0.96 3.59
N SER A 158 22.50 -1.04 3.97
CA SER A 158 22.00 -2.05 4.91
C SER A 158 22.25 -3.46 4.41
N ARG A 159 22.14 -3.74 3.10
CA ARG A 159 22.45 -5.07 2.55
C ARG A 159 23.92 -5.45 2.73
N VAL A 160 24.84 -4.49 2.63
CA VAL A 160 26.30 -4.74 2.71
C VAL A 160 26.75 -4.94 4.16
N PHE A 161 26.27 -4.11 5.08
CA PHE A 161 26.73 -4.11 6.47
C PHE A 161 25.90 -5.01 7.39
N ASP A 162 24.57 -5.01 7.25
CA ASP A 162 23.65 -5.72 8.15
C ASP A 162 22.47 -6.34 7.38
N PRO A 163 22.67 -7.46 6.65
CA PRO A 163 21.62 -8.05 5.82
C PRO A 163 20.40 -8.52 6.64
N ASP A 164 20.59 -8.88 7.91
CA ASP A 164 19.53 -9.33 8.82
C ASP A 164 18.58 -8.20 9.23
N ALA A 165 18.99 -6.93 9.10
CA ALA A 165 18.12 -5.78 9.35
C ALA A 165 17.07 -5.58 8.23
N LEU A 166 17.23 -6.23 7.09
CA LEU A 166 16.39 -6.03 5.92
C LEU A 166 15.24 -7.04 5.85
N ASN A 167 14.03 -6.57 5.55
CA ASN A 167 12.93 -7.50 5.28
C ASN A 167 13.26 -8.35 4.04
N HIS A 168 13.00 -9.66 4.17
CA HIS A 168 13.27 -10.70 3.17
C HIS A 168 12.76 -10.34 1.75
N GLY A 169 11.66 -9.60 1.65
CA GLY A 169 11.14 -9.11 0.37
C GLY A 169 12.08 -8.10 -0.31
N PHE A 170 12.55 -7.09 0.42
CA PHE A 170 13.49 -6.09 -0.09
C PHE A 170 14.85 -6.71 -0.39
N TYR A 171 15.32 -7.61 0.48
CA TYR A 171 16.57 -8.35 0.27
C TYR A 171 16.56 -9.12 -1.05
N ASN A 172 15.50 -9.90 -1.32
CA ASN A 172 15.40 -10.69 -2.55
C ASN A 172 15.40 -9.83 -3.82
N VAL A 173 14.74 -8.67 -3.78
CA VAL A 173 14.70 -7.74 -4.93
C VAL A 173 16.10 -7.17 -5.16
N ILE A 174 16.72 -6.63 -4.13
CA ILE A 174 18.06 -6.01 -4.21
C ILE A 174 19.11 -7.04 -4.63
N ASN A 175 19.10 -8.22 -4.02
CA ASN A 175 19.98 -9.33 -4.34
C ASN A 175 19.81 -9.80 -5.80
N ARG A 176 18.61 -9.65 -6.39
CA ARG A 176 18.40 -9.99 -7.80
C ARG A 176 19.04 -8.97 -8.76
N PHE A 177 19.06 -7.69 -8.39
CA PHE A 177 19.66 -6.63 -9.20
C PHE A 177 21.19 -6.55 -9.04
N MET A 178 21.70 -6.85 -7.85
CA MET A 178 23.14 -6.75 -7.54
C MET A 178 23.91 -8.06 -7.73
N LYS A 179 23.39 -9.04 -8.49
CA LYS A 179 24.14 -10.26 -8.85
C LYS A 179 25.32 -9.93 -9.78
N GLU A 180 26.37 -9.33 -9.24
CA GLU A 180 27.65 -9.16 -9.90
C GLU A 180 28.72 -9.99 -9.18
N PRO A 181 29.72 -10.50 -9.93
CA PRO A 181 30.85 -11.24 -9.37
C PRO A 181 31.71 -10.41 -8.39
N ASN A 182 31.46 -9.11 -8.25
CA ASN A 182 32.15 -8.24 -7.30
C ASN A 182 31.59 -8.36 -5.87
N ASP A 183 30.38 -8.90 -5.68
CA ASP A 183 29.81 -9.12 -4.33
C ASP A 183 30.68 -10.13 -3.54
N VAL A 184 31.19 -11.18 -4.18
CA VAL A 184 32.09 -12.14 -3.52
C VAL A 184 33.43 -11.51 -3.16
N VAL A 185 33.95 -10.59 -3.97
CA VAL A 185 35.21 -9.86 -3.72
C VAL A 185 35.04 -8.82 -2.61
N PHE A 186 33.90 -8.14 -2.56
CA PHE A 186 33.59 -7.17 -1.51
C PHE A 186 33.31 -7.84 -0.16
N LEU A 187 32.62 -8.98 -0.15
CA LEU A 187 32.38 -9.78 1.05
C LEU A 187 33.67 -10.41 1.59
N ASP A 188 34.58 -10.84 0.71
CA ASP A 188 35.95 -11.26 1.09
C ASP A 188 36.77 -10.09 1.65
N MET A 189 36.65 -8.89 1.06
CA MET A 189 37.34 -7.69 1.55
C MET A 189 36.85 -7.22 2.93
N ILE A 190 35.58 -7.45 3.27
CA ILE A 190 34.97 -7.06 4.55
C ILE A 190 35.13 -8.19 5.61
N GLY A 191 35.68 -9.35 5.24
CA GLY A 191 35.94 -10.47 6.15
C GLY A 191 34.68 -11.18 6.64
N HIS A 192 33.57 -11.08 5.90
CA HIS A 192 32.24 -11.55 6.30
C HIS A 192 31.75 -12.74 5.45
N SER A 193 32.68 -13.58 4.98
CA SER A 193 32.44 -14.69 4.03
C SER A 193 31.61 -15.85 4.60
N ASP A 194 31.40 -15.93 5.92
CA ASP A 194 30.88 -17.14 6.56
C ASP A 194 29.35 -17.24 6.72
N HIS A 195 28.59 -16.15 6.52
CA HIS A 195 27.15 -16.16 6.84
C HIS A 195 26.19 -16.41 5.66
N ILE A 196 26.66 -16.45 4.42
CA ILE A 196 25.78 -16.59 3.24
C ILE A 196 25.75 -18.02 2.66
N PHE A 197 26.72 -18.88 3.00
CA PHE A 197 26.79 -20.23 2.44
C PHE A 197 26.01 -21.31 3.20
N ILE A 198 25.47 -21.03 4.39
CA ILE A 198 24.78 -22.04 5.23
C ILE A 198 23.29 -21.71 5.40
N LYS A 199 22.53 -21.69 4.30
CA LYS A 199 21.10 -22.07 4.33
C LYS A 199 20.56 -22.39 2.93
N LYS A 200 21.21 -23.36 2.29
CA LYS A 200 20.56 -24.19 1.27
C LYS A 200 20.41 -25.60 1.85
N LYS A 201 19.25 -25.87 2.44
CA LYS A 201 18.69 -27.22 2.53
C LYS A 201 17.18 -27.13 2.41
#